data_AF-A0A034VCP2-F1
#
_entry.id   AF-A0A034VCP2-F1
#
_cell.length_a   1.000
_cell.length_b   1.000
_cell.length_c   1.000
_cell.angle_alpha   90.00
_cell.angle_beta   90.00
_cell.angle_gamma   90.00
#
_symmetry.space_group_name_H-M   'P 1'
#
loop_
_entity.id
_entity.type
_entity.pdbx_description
1 polymer ?
#
loop_
_entity_poly.entity_id
_entity_poly.type
_entity_poly.pdbx_seq_one_letter_code
_entity_poly.pdbx_strand_id
1 'polypeptide(L)'
;MPPRKHKNKKKHHQHQAQQQQQASPMQSSNKSSPTKMEGNIESCDSTSKQLPFRIEKSTVLGRYVVANRDLKAGELLITEEPLAIGPCVSADAVCLGCYMPVELQSAQYRCSACKWPMCGPQCRGLHQPTGHTAQECELLRTQKLGEALEAIRDKPDLVKNYYELILIVRIFLIKQNAPEIYAEILQMESHSELRKSNTELWQYYEQNVVQRLQRDWGMAVLTVDEIHTICGILDVNCFEIGQNSAKARCLYRSAFLLAHDCCPNTAHTDDPQSYAIILRTSR
;
A
#
# COMPACT_ATOMS: atom_id res chain seq x y z
N MET A 1 -59.34 -5.31 6.91
CA MET A 1 -60.02 -4.56 5.83
C MET A 1 -59.82 -3.06 6.08
N PRO A 2 -59.78 -2.23 5.02
CA PRO A 2 -58.82 -1.13 4.83
C PRO A 2 -59.45 0.27 4.98
N PRO A 3 -58.72 1.38 4.68
CA PRO A 3 -58.59 1.86 3.28
C PRO A 3 -57.12 2.27 2.96
N ARG A 4 -56.50 2.00 1.80
CA ARG A 4 -56.75 2.19 0.35
C ARG A 4 -56.69 3.65 -0.18
N LYS A 5 -55.60 3.89 -0.94
CA LYS A 5 -55.42 4.73 -2.15
C LYS A 5 -55.36 6.26 -1.92
N HIS A 6 -54.60 7.10 -2.64
CA HIS A 6 -54.44 7.20 -4.10
C HIS A 6 -53.18 8.01 -4.52
N LYS A 7 -52.74 7.74 -5.76
CA LYS A 7 -51.75 8.45 -6.60
C LYS A 7 -52.13 9.90 -6.95
N ASN A 8 -51.15 10.77 -7.23
CA ASN A 8 -51.09 11.73 -8.37
C ASN A 8 -49.69 12.37 -8.42
N LYS A 9 -48.88 12.36 -9.51
CA LYS A 9 -48.96 12.88 -10.90
C LYS A 9 -48.52 14.35 -11.07
N LYS A 10 -47.57 14.55 -12.01
CA LYS A 10 -47.29 15.74 -12.87
C LYS A 10 -46.48 16.88 -12.20
N LYS A 11 -45.62 17.67 -12.89
CA LYS A 11 -45.28 17.89 -14.31
C LYS A 11 -43.99 18.75 -14.43
N HIS A 12 -43.36 18.64 -15.60
CA HIS A 12 -42.36 19.49 -16.28
C HIS A 12 -42.16 20.96 -15.87
N HIS A 13 -40.92 21.46 -16.03
CA HIS A 13 -40.62 22.59 -16.95
C HIS A 13 -39.20 22.53 -17.54
N GLN A 14 -39.13 22.76 -18.86
CA GLN A 14 -37.94 23.01 -19.68
C GLN A 14 -37.50 24.47 -19.57
N HIS A 15 -36.21 24.74 -19.85
CA HIS A 15 -35.81 25.89 -20.65
C HIS A 15 -34.55 25.57 -21.49
N GLN A 16 -34.66 25.82 -22.80
CA GLN A 16 -33.63 25.80 -23.84
C GLN A 16 -33.17 27.23 -24.16
N ALA A 17 -31.91 27.38 -24.63
CA ALA A 17 -31.47 28.20 -25.78
C ALA A 17 -29.92 28.07 -25.90
N GLN A 18 -29.33 27.35 -26.88
CA GLN A 18 -28.99 27.72 -28.29
C GLN A 18 -27.88 28.79 -28.42
N GLN A 19 -26.66 28.41 -28.84
CA GLN A 19 -26.05 28.47 -30.21
C GLN A 19 -25.24 29.78 -30.43
N GLN A 20 -24.09 29.90 -31.12
CA GLN A 20 -23.56 29.23 -32.32
C GLN A 20 -22.06 29.61 -32.54
N GLN A 21 -21.42 28.92 -33.50
CA GLN A 21 -20.00 28.99 -33.94
C GLN A 21 -19.69 30.17 -34.88
N GLN A 22 -18.40 30.47 -35.16
CA GLN A 22 -17.82 30.60 -36.52
C GLN A 22 -16.31 30.86 -36.52
N ALA A 23 -15.65 30.53 -37.65
CA ALA A 23 -14.21 30.38 -37.86
C ALA A 23 -13.61 31.40 -38.88
N SER A 24 -12.30 31.67 -38.72
CA SER A 24 -11.17 32.05 -39.64
C SER A 24 -11.36 32.99 -40.86
N PRO A 25 -10.31 33.75 -41.26
CA PRO A 25 -9.41 33.32 -42.36
C PRO A 25 -7.91 33.77 -42.30
N MET A 26 -7.11 33.24 -43.25
CA MET A 26 -5.64 33.38 -43.50
C MET A 26 -5.21 34.58 -44.39
N GLN A 27 -3.91 34.97 -44.35
CA GLN A 27 -2.93 35.25 -45.47
C GLN A 27 -1.76 36.17 -44.97
N SER A 28 -0.49 35.74 -44.87
CA SER A 28 0.65 35.63 -45.83
C SER A 28 1.45 36.92 -46.18
N SER A 29 2.77 36.96 -45.90
CA SER A 29 3.88 37.26 -46.86
C SER A 29 5.24 37.62 -46.19
N ASN A 30 6.32 37.39 -46.96
CA ASN A 30 7.76 37.23 -46.63
C ASN A 30 8.62 38.52 -46.44
N LYS A 31 9.77 38.44 -45.73
CA LYS A 31 11.18 38.59 -46.24
C LYS A 31 12.27 38.96 -45.18
N SER A 32 13.33 38.12 -45.12
CA SER A 32 14.81 38.33 -45.02
C SER A 32 15.54 39.17 -43.94
N SER A 33 16.31 38.44 -43.09
CA SER A 33 17.77 38.55 -42.75
C SER A 33 18.32 39.72 -41.87
N PRO A 34 19.56 39.65 -41.33
CA PRO A 34 19.90 39.04 -40.03
C PRO A 34 20.64 40.00 -39.08
N THR A 35 20.43 39.89 -37.76
CA THR A 35 21.28 40.62 -36.80
C THR A 35 21.65 39.74 -35.61
N LYS A 36 22.97 39.52 -35.47
CA LYS A 36 23.63 38.95 -34.31
C LYS A 36 23.43 39.87 -33.12
N MET A 37 23.04 39.33 -31.96
CA MET A 37 23.46 39.88 -30.67
C MET A 37 23.29 38.81 -29.58
N GLU A 38 24.46 38.31 -29.16
CA GLU A 38 24.86 37.99 -27.78
C GLU A 38 23.90 37.14 -26.94
N GLY A 39 24.32 35.88 -26.74
CA GLY A 39 23.72 34.96 -25.80
C GLY A 39 23.85 35.48 -24.38
N ASN A 40 22.72 35.84 -23.79
CA ASN A 40 22.56 35.82 -22.36
C ASN A 40 22.15 34.38 -22.01
N ILE A 41 23.07 33.63 -21.38
CA ILE A 41 22.72 32.40 -20.69
C ILE A 41 21.89 32.86 -19.49
N GLU A 42 20.58 32.95 -19.68
CA GLU A 42 19.65 32.91 -18.55
C GLU A 42 19.82 31.53 -17.92
N SER A 43 20.60 31.51 -16.85
CA SER A 43 20.66 30.41 -15.92
C SER A 43 19.23 30.12 -15.48
N CYS A 44 18.68 29.00 -15.95
CA CYS A 44 17.50 28.40 -15.40
C CYS A 44 17.79 28.13 -13.92
N ASP A 45 17.29 29.02 -13.08
CA ASP A 45 17.29 28.90 -11.62
C ASP A 45 16.31 27.78 -11.25
N SER A 46 16.74 26.54 -11.46
CA SER A 46 16.15 25.39 -10.81
C SER A 46 16.74 25.34 -9.40
N THR A 47 16.23 26.19 -8.51
CA THR A 47 16.39 26.00 -7.06
C THR A 47 15.76 24.65 -6.72
N SER A 48 16.58 23.61 -6.77
CA SER A 48 16.34 22.34 -6.10
C SER A 48 16.04 22.68 -4.65
N LYS A 49 14.75 22.70 -4.27
CA LYS A 49 14.36 22.88 -2.88
C LYS A 49 14.95 21.70 -2.12
N GLN A 50 16.02 21.97 -1.38
CA GLN A 50 16.68 20.99 -0.54
C GLN A 50 15.64 20.37 0.41
N LEU A 51 15.65 19.04 0.52
CA LEU A 51 14.78 18.33 1.45
C LEU A 51 15.02 18.84 2.89
N PRO A 52 13.98 18.88 3.74
CA PRO A 52 14.10 19.35 5.12
C PRO A 52 14.99 18.43 5.99
N PHE A 53 15.34 17.25 5.48
CA PHE A 53 16.21 16.28 6.12
C PHE A 53 17.24 15.71 5.13
N ARG A 54 18.29 15.09 5.67
CA ARG A 54 19.24 14.24 4.94
C ARG A 54 19.36 12.88 5.61
N ILE A 55 19.90 11.92 4.89
CA ILE A 55 20.18 10.58 5.41
C ILE A 55 21.64 10.56 5.90
N GLU A 56 21.83 10.11 7.13
CA GLU A 56 23.12 9.87 7.75
C GLU A 56 23.27 8.38 8.08
N LYS A 57 24.47 7.94 8.46
CA LYS A 57 24.73 6.55 8.86
C LYS A 57 25.56 6.49 10.15
N SER A 58 25.18 5.61 11.06
CA SER A 58 25.96 5.29 12.26
C SER A 58 26.12 3.79 12.44
N THR A 59 27.05 3.39 13.31
CA THR A 59 27.27 1.98 13.68
C THR A 59 26.15 1.42 14.55
N VAL A 60 25.37 2.28 15.21
CA VAL A 60 24.31 1.89 16.16
C VAL A 60 22.95 1.84 15.48
N LEU A 61 22.58 2.88 14.73
CA LEU A 61 21.25 3.02 14.12
C LEU A 61 21.19 2.54 12.67
N GLY A 62 22.33 2.23 12.05
CA GLY A 62 22.39 2.07 10.60
C GLY A 62 22.10 3.40 9.91
N ARG A 63 21.21 3.41 8.91
CA ARG A 63 20.79 4.63 8.20
C ARG A 63 19.66 5.31 8.97
N TYR A 64 19.72 6.63 9.09
CA TYR A 64 18.71 7.42 9.79
C TYR A 64 18.58 8.82 9.20
N VAL A 65 17.46 9.50 9.48
CA VAL A 65 17.24 10.89 9.03
C VAL A 65 17.68 11.91 10.07
N VAL A 66 18.28 13.01 9.60
CA VAL A 66 18.65 14.19 10.41
C VAL A 66 18.14 15.45 9.73
N ALA A 67 17.62 16.40 10.50
CA ALA A 67 17.18 17.69 9.99
C ALA A 67 18.35 18.45 9.30
N ASN A 68 18.04 19.09 8.17
CA ASN A 68 19.01 19.95 7.45
C ASN A 68 18.98 21.41 7.89
N ARG A 69 17.98 21.77 8.69
CA ARG A 69 17.75 23.11 9.24
C ARG A 69 16.82 22.99 10.44
N ASP A 70 16.55 24.12 11.08
CA ASP A 70 15.49 24.19 12.07
C ASP A 70 14.12 23.94 11.41
N LEU A 71 13.34 23.07 12.06
CA LEU A 71 12.01 22.66 11.63
C LEU A 71 11.00 23.15 12.67
N LYS A 72 9.87 23.70 12.21
CA LYS A 72 8.81 24.14 13.13
C LYS A 72 7.93 22.97 13.50
N ALA A 73 7.31 22.99 14.68
CA ALA A 73 6.27 22.01 15.03
C ALA A 73 5.13 22.00 14.00
N GLY A 74 4.65 20.80 13.63
CA GLY A 74 3.60 20.56 12.64
C GLY A 74 4.04 20.61 11.18
N GLU A 75 5.32 20.88 10.91
CA GLU A 75 5.88 20.95 9.56
C GLU A 75 5.87 19.57 8.89
N LEU A 76 5.47 19.52 7.62
CA LEU A 76 5.43 18.29 6.83
C LEU A 76 6.83 17.88 6.39
N LEU A 77 7.23 16.64 6.70
CA LEU A 77 8.54 16.09 6.32
C LEU A 77 8.44 15.05 5.21
N ILE A 78 7.55 14.08 5.35
CA ILE A 78 7.41 12.95 4.42
C ILE A 78 5.94 12.75 4.09
N THR A 79 5.65 12.48 2.82
CA THR A 79 4.36 11.92 2.38
C THR A 79 4.68 10.82 1.39
N GLU A 80 4.33 9.58 1.74
CA GLU A 80 4.70 8.40 0.97
C GLU A 80 3.53 7.43 0.83
N GLU A 81 3.24 7.05 -0.40
CA GLU A 81 2.37 5.91 -0.70
C GLU A 81 3.06 4.59 -0.30
N PRO A 82 2.28 3.57 0.11
CA PRO A 82 2.86 2.28 0.51
C PRO A 82 3.47 1.55 -0.70
N LEU A 83 4.66 1.00 -0.53
CA LEU A 83 5.29 0.08 -1.49
C LEU A 83 4.57 -1.28 -1.50
N ALA A 84 4.16 -1.73 -0.31
CA ALA A 84 3.38 -2.92 -0.10
C ALA A 84 2.48 -2.72 1.12
N ILE A 85 1.27 -3.26 1.06
CA ILE A 85 0.28 -3.20 2.14
C ILE A 85 -0.41 -4.55 2.28
N GLY A 86 -0.70 -4.96 3.51
CA GLY A 86 -1.43 -6.18 3.79
C GLY A 86 -2.00 -6.21 5.21
N PRO A 87 -2.72 -7.27 5.58
CA PRO A 87 -3.24 -7.46 6.94
C PRO A 87 -2.13 -7.45 8.00
N CYS A 88 -2.43 -6.96 9.21
CA CYS A 88 -1.52 -7.10 10.36
C CYS A 88 -1.43 -8.57 10.79
N VAL A 89 -0.29 -8.97 11.36
CA VAL A 89 -0.05 -10.35 11.87
C VAL A 89 -1.04 -10.71 12.98
N SER A 90 -1.42 -9.73 13.81
CA SER A 90 -2.34 -9.88 14.92
C SER A 90 -3.81 -9.56 14.57
N ALA A 91 -4.10 -9.19 13.33
CA ALA A 91 -5.45 -8.80 12.94
C ALA A 91 -6.39 -10.01 12.97
N ASP A 92 -7.63 -9.75 13.41
CA ASP A 92 -8.74 -10.64 13.12
C ASP A 92 -9.01 -10.65 11.61
N ALA A 93 -9.94 -11.49 11.16
CA ALA A 93 -10.28 -11.53 9.73
C ALA A 93 -10.67 -10.13 9.20
N VAL A 94 -10.01 -9.71 8.13
CA VAL A 94 -10.26 -8.42 7.46
C VAL A 94 -10.54 -8.61 5.97
N CYS A 95 -11.21 -7.64 5.37
CA CYS A 95 -11.34 -7.56 3.92
C CYS A 95 -9.96 -7.32 3.29
N LEU A 96 -9.52 -8.14 2.33
CA LEU A 96 -8.23 -7.93 1.63
C LEU A 96 -8.19 -6.69 0.73
N GLY A 97 -9.34 -6.06 0.48
CA GLY A 97 -9.42 -4.82 -0.29
C GLY A 97 -9.26 -3.57 0.58
N CYS A 98 -10.05 -3.43 1.64
CA CYS A 98 -10.09 -2.20 2.45
C CYS A 98 -9.60 -2.37 3.89
N TYR A 99 -9.23 -3.58 4.29
CA TYR A 99 -8.74 -3.95 5.63
C TYR A 99 -9.73 -3.72 6.78
N MET A 100 -10.98 -3.40 6.47
CA MET A 100 -12.06 -3.37 7.45
C MET A 100 -12.32 -4.79 7.98
N PRO A 101 -12.70 -4.93 9.26
CA PRO A 101 -13.06 -6.22 9.83
C PRO A 101 -14.16 -6.90 9.02
N VAL A 102 -14.05 -8.22 8.90
CA VAL A 102 -15.09 -9.09 8.35
C VAL A 102 -15.40 -10.19 9.35
N GLU A 103 -16.64 -10.64 9.35
CA GLU A 103 -17.03 -11.82 10.11
C GLU A 103 -16.73 -13.07 9.29
N LEU A 104 -16.52 -14.22 9.91
CA LEU A 104 -16.33 -15.49 9.17
C LEU A 104 -17.57 -16.39 9.23
N GLN A 105 -18.74 -15.77 9.38
CA GLN A 105 -20.01 -16.47 9.39
C GLN A 105 -20.49 -16.79 7.96
N SER A 106 -21.44 -17.72 7.83
CA SER A 106 -21.98 -18.15 6.53
C SER A 106 -22.58 -17.01 5.68
N ALA A 107 -23.03 -15.92 6.31
CA ALA A 107 -23.59 -14.75 5.62
C ALA A 107 -22.53 -13.75 5.13
N GLN A 108 -21.26 -13.90 5.55
CA GLN A 108 -20.18 -13.02 5.12
C GLN A 108 -20.02 -13.08 3.60
N TYR A 109 -19.99 -11.91 2.97
CA TYR A 109 -19.67 -11.84 1.55
C TYR A 109 -18.25 -12.36 1.28
N ARG A 110 -18.13 -13.20 0.25
CA ARG A 110 -16.86 -13.74 -0.22
C ARG A 110 -16.66 -13.34 -1.67
N CYS A 111 -15.41 -13.05 -2.04
CA CYS A 111 -15.02 -12.77 -3.42
C CYS A 111 -15.60 -13.84 -4.36
N SER A 112 -16.29 -13.42 -5.42
CA SER A 112 -16.98 -14.34 -6.33
C SER A 112 -16.03 -15.32 -7.02
N ALA A 113 -14.77 -14.91 -7.23
CA ALA A 113 -13.72 -15.71 -7.84
C ALA A 113 -12.96 -16.59 -6.84
N CYS A 114 -12.15 -16.00 -5.94
CA CYS A 114 -11.25 -16.74 -5.06
C CYS A 114 -11.88 -17.21 -3.73
N LYS A 115 -13.13 -16.81 -3.46
CA LYS A 115 -13.89 -17.10 -2.23
C LYS A 115 -13.32 -16.53 -0.93
N TRP A 116 -12.34 -15.64 -0.99
CA TRP A 116 -11.82 -14.97 0.22
C TRP A 116 -12.86 -14.02 0.84
N PRO A 117 -12.98 -13.92 2.18
CA PRO A 117 -13.87 -12.99 2.86
C PRO A 117 -13.61 -11.52 2.49
N MET A 118 -14.67 -10.77 2.17
CA MET A 118 -14.57 -9.35 1.82
C MET A 118 -15.78 -8.57 2.36
N CYS A 119 -15.66 -7.26 2.54
CA CYS A 119 -16.76 -6.43 3.04
C CYS A 119 -17.96 -6.33 2.09
N GLY A 120 -17.77 -6.63 0.80
CA GLY A 120 -18.84 -6.61 -0.20
C GLY A 120 -18.32 -6.59 -1.64
N PRO A 121 -19.20 -6.74 -2.65
CA PRO A 121 -18.84 -6.77 -4.06
C PRO A 121 -18.36 -5.42 -4.62
N GLN A 122 -18.63 -4.32 -3.91
CA GLN A 122 -18.23 -2.95 -4.28
C GLN A 122 -17.09 -2.42 -3.39
N CYS A 123 -16.28 -3.32 -2.82
CA CYS A 123 -15.13 -2.91 -2.01
C CYS A 123 -14.18 -2.01 -2.82
N ARG A 124 -13.83 -0.84 -2.29
CA ARG A 124 -12.94 0.12 -2.96
C ARG A 124 -11.55 -0.43 -3.29
N GLY A 125 -11.09 -1.43 -2.55
CA GLY A 125 -9.79 -2.06 -2.76
C GLY A 125 -9.84 -3.33 -3.61
N LEU A 126 -11.01 -3.67 -4.18
CA LEU A 126 -11.09 -4.77 -5.13
C LEU A 126 -10.38 -4.39 -6.44
N HIS A 127 -9.46 -5.25 -6.89
CA HIS A 127 -8.61 -5.05 -8.06
C HIS A 127 -7.73 -3.78 -8.01
N GLN A 128 -7.41 -3.30 -6.80
CA GLN A 128 -6.51 -2.17 -6.60
C GLN A 128 -5.11 -2.61 -6.14
N PRO A 129 -4.04 -1.88 -6.48
CA PRO A 129 -2.67 -2.16 -6.03
C PRO A 129 -2.53 -2.22 -4.50
N THR A 130 -3.26 -1.35 -3.78
CA THR A 130 -3.25 -1.26 -2.32
C THR A 130 -4.28 -2.19 -1.65
N GLY A 131 -4.80 -3.18 -2.37
CA GLY A 131 -5.87 -4.07 -1.90
C GLY A 131 -5.83 -5.45 -2.56
N HIS A 132 -7.00 -5.99 -2.88
CA HIS A 132 -7.16 -7.34 -3.44
C HIS A 132 -6.93 -7.33 -4.96
N THR A 133 -5.66 -7.41 -5.38
CA THR A 133 -5.27 -7.37 -6.80
C THR A 133 -5.83 -8.54 -7.61
N ALA A 134 -5.88 -8.40 -8.94
CA ALA A 134 -6.30 -9.49 -9.83
C ALA A 134 -5.34 -10.70 -9.76
N GLN A 135 -4.04 -10.45 -9.66
CA GLN A 135 -3.01 -11.48 -9.53
C GLN A 135 -3.11 -12.23 -8.19
N GLU A 136 -3.35 -11.51 -7.08
CA GLU A 136 -3.64 -12.13 -5.79
C GLU A 136 -4.90 -13.00 -5.86
N CYS A 137 -5.99 -12.46 -6.43
CA CYS A 137 -7.23 -13.20 -6.60
C CYS A 137 -7.03 -14.49 -7.40
N GLU A 138 -6.25 -14.43 -8.47
CA GLU A 138 -5.96 -15.60 -9.31
C GLU A 138 -5.16 -16.67 -8.56
N LEU A 139 -4.14 -16.27 -7.79
CA LEU A 139 -3.36 -17.18 -6.95
C LEU A 139 -4.26 -17.86 -5.91
N LEU A 140 -5.03 -17.08 -5.16
CA LEU A 140 -5.93 -17.59 -4.12
C LEU A 140 -7.01 -18.51 -4.71
N ARG A 141 -7.51 -18.21 -5.92
CA ARG A 141 -8.49 -19.03 -6.64
C ARG A 141 -7.89 -20.36 -7.07
N THR A 142 -6.74 -20.33 -7.73
CA THR A 142 -6.07 -21.54 -8.25
C THR A 142 -5.73 -22.53 -7.13
N GLN A 143 -5.29 -22.02 -5.98
CA GLN A 143 -4.95 -22.82 -4.81
C GLN A 143 -6.15 -23.09 -3.87
N LYS A 144 -7.35 -22.62 -4.23
CA LYS A 144 -8.60 -22.77 -3.45
C LYS A 144 -8.50 -22.29 -2.00
N LEU A 145 -7.69 -21.25 -1.75
CA LEU A 145 -7.35 -20.80 -0.41
C LEU A 145 -8.53 -20.14 0.32
N GLY A 146 -9.47 -19.52 -0.41
CA GLY A 146 -10.70 -19.00 0.20
C GLY A 146 -11.62 -20.10 0.74
N GLU A 147 -11.66 -21.26 0.09
CA GLU A 147 -12.40 -22.45 0.56
C GLU A 147 -11.68 -23.11 1.73
N ALA A 148 -10.35 -23.24 1.65
CA ALA A 148 -9.53 -23.74 2.75
C ALA A 148 -9.69 -22.88 4.01
N LEU A 149 -9.75 -21.55 3.86
CA LEU A 149 -10.01 -20.61 4.95
C LEU A 149 -11.43 -20.77 5.54
N GLU A 150 -12.45 -20.98 4.71
CA GLU A 150 -13.82 -21.28 5.20
C GLU A 150 -13.85 -22.58 6.01
N ALA A 151 -13.14 -23.62 5.58
CA ALA A 151 -13.09 -24.90 6.29
C ALA A 151 -12.45 -24.81 7.69
N ILE A 152 -11.66 -23.76 7.96
CA ILE A 152 -11.03 -23.50 9.26
C ILE A 152 -11.60 -22.27 9.96
N ARG A 153 -12.74 -21.73 9.53
CA ARG A 153 -13.31 -20.47 10.04
C ARG A 153 -13.47 -20.41 11.57
N ASP A 154 -13.73 -21.57 12.19
CA ASP A 154 -13.94 -21.70 13.63
C ASP A 154 -12.63 -21.90 14.41
N LYS A 155 -11.46 -21.76 13.76
CA LYS A 155 -10.11 -21.90 14.33
C LYS A 155 -9.33 -20.58 14.19
N PRO A 156 -9.51 -19.62 15.12
CA PRO A 156 -8.97 -18.26 14.99
C PRO A 156 -7.46 -18.20 14.74
N ASP A 157 -6.67 -19.04 15.40
CA ASP A 157 -5.21 -19.04 15.23
C ASP A 157 -4.79 -19.47 13.81
N LEU A 158 -5.48 -20.47 13.24
CA LEU A 158 -5.20 -20.88 11.86
C LEU A 158 -5.66 -19.84 10.84
N VAL A 159 -6.76 -19.13 11.12
CA VAL A 159 -7.22 -18.01 10.32
C VAL A 159 -6.16 -16.90 10.30
N LYS A 160 -5.63 -16.51 11.48
CA LYS A 160 -4.56 -15.50 11.58
C LYS A 160 -3.34 -15.88 10.75
N ASN A 161 -2.92 -17.14 10.81
CA ASN A 161 -1.81 -17.64 10.00
C ASN A 161 -2.06 -17.46 8.49
N TYR A 162 -3.30 -17.58 8.00
CA TYR A 162 -3.60 -17.30 6.59
C TYR A 162 -3.46 -15.83 6.23
N TYR A 163 -3.91 -14.93 7.10
CA TYR A 163 -3.83 -13.48 6.88
C TYR A 163 -2.38 -12.96 6.97
N GLU A 164 -1.56 -13.53 7.85
CA GLU A 164 -0.14 -13.18 7.97
C GLU A 164 0.64 -13.37 6.66
N LEU A 165 0.32 -14.43 5.92
CA LEU A 165 1.00 -14.79 4.67
C LEU A 165 0.68 -13.86 3.51
N ILE A 166 -0.45 -13.15 3.54
CA ILE A 166 -0.93 -12.33 2.42
C ILE A 166 0.10 -11.26 2.04
N LEU A 167 0.71 -10.58 3.00
CA LEU A 167 1.68 -9.53 2.66
C LEU A 167 2.97 -10.11 2.04
N ILE A 168 3.40 -11.30 2.47
CA ILE A 168 4.53 -12.01 1.86
C ILE A 168 4.20 -12.37 0.41
N VAL A 169 2.99 -12.88 0.17
CA VAL A 169 2.49 -13.17 -1.19
C VAL A 169 2.44 -11.91 -2.05
N ARG A 170 1.98 -10.78 -1.51
CA ARG A 170 1.96 -9.50 -2.23
C ARG A 170 3.35 -9.03 -2.61
N ILE A 171 4.33 -9.13 -1.72
CA ILE A 171 5.74 -8.78 -2.04
C ILE A 171 6.28 -9.70 -3.14
N PHE A 172 5.94 -10.98 -3.12
CA PHE A 172 6.30 -11.88 -4.21
C PHE A 172 5.62 -11.53 -5.54
N LEU A 173 4.35 -11.13 -5.52
CA LEU A 173 3.65 -10.65 -6.72
C LEU A 173 4.27 -9.34 -7.23
N ILE A 174 4.70 -8.45 -6.34
CA ILE A 174 5.46 -7.23 -6.69
C ILE A 174 6.77 -7.61 -7.38
N LYS A 175 7.54 -8.58 -6.86
CA LYS A 175 8.75 -9.08 -7.51
C LYS A 175 8.52 -9.48 -8.99
N GLN A 176 7.38 -10.08 -9.30
CA GLN A 176 7.06 -10.52 -10.66
C GLN A 176 6.53 -9.42 -11.58
N ASN A 177 5.81 -8.44 -11.03
CA ASN A 177 5.05 -7.47 -11.83
C ASN A 177 5.59 -6.03 -11.77
N ALA A 178 6.38 -5.71 -10.75
CA ALA A 178 6.98 -4.40 -10.47
C ALA A 178 8.36 -4.59 -9.81
N PRO A 179 9.35 -5.16 -10.53
CA PRO A 179 10.66 -5.49 -9.98
C PRO A 179 11.42 -4.26 -9.45
N GLU A 180 11.14 -3.06 -9.95
CA GLU A 180 11.69 -1.81 -9.44
C GLU A 180 11.23 -1.51 -8.01
N ILE A 181 9.94 -1.72 -7.70
CA ILE A 181 9.41 -1.59 -6.34
C ILE A 181 10.00 -2.66 -5.43
N TYR A 182 10.13 -3.89 -5.94
CA TYR A 182 10.78 -4.97 -5.19
C TYR A 182 12.25 -4.66 -4.87
N ALA A 183 12.97 -4.07 -5.82
CA ALA A 183 14.35 -3.65 -5.60
C ALA A 183 14.47 -2.60 -4.50
N GLU A 184 13.49 -1.68 -4.38
CA GLU A 184 13.41 -0.74 -3.25
C GLU A 184 13.16 -1.45 -1.92
N ILE A 185 12.23 -2.40 -1.88
CA ILE A 185 11.94 -3.21 -0.67
C ILE A 185 13.20 -3.97 -0.22
N LEU A 186 13.98 -4.54 -1.15
CA LEU A 186 15.22 -5.25 -0.83
C LEU A 186 16.34 -4.36 -0.27
N GLN A 187 16.22 -3.03 -0.32
CA GLN A 187 17.16 -2.13 0.34
C GLN A 187 16.90 -2.02 1.85
N MET A 188 15.77 -2.52 2.35
CA MET A 188 15.41 -2.45 3.77
C MET A 188 16.21 -3.48 4.59
N GLU A 189 16.44 -3.18 5.87
CA GLU A 189 17.14 -4.10 6.76
C GLU A 189 16.26 -5.33 7.05
N SER A 190 16.85 -6.52 7.03
CA SER A 190 16.14 -7.78 7.28
C SER A 190 16.61 -8.50 8.53
N HIS A 191 17.75 -8.09 9.09
CA HIS A 191 18.47 -8.79 10.16
C HIS A 191 18.63 -10.29 9.90
N SER A 192 18.79 -10.69 8.62
CA SER A 192 18.79 -12.10 8.21
C SER A 192 19.79 -12.96 8.98
N GLU A 193 21.03 -12.48 9.19
CA GLU A 193 22.04 -13.22 9.94
C GLU A 193 21.68 -13.41 11.42
N LEU A 194 21.14 -12.36 12.06
CA LEU A 194 20.68 -12.45 13.44
C LEU A 194 19.49 -13.41 13.57
N ARG A 195 18.56 -13.36 12.62
CA ARG A 195 17.42 -14.30 12.54
C ARG A 195 17.90 -15.73 12.36
N LYS A 196 18.87 -15.98 11.46
CA LYS A 196 19.49 -17.30 11.24
C LYS A 196 20.15 -17.84 12.50
N SER A 197 20.78 -16.97 13.29
CA SER A 197 21.41 -17.37 14.55
C SER A 197 20.41 -17.74 15.67
N ASN A 198 19.17 -17.26 15.57
CA ASN A 198 18.09 -17.61 16.49
C ASN A 198 17.34 -18.86 15.98
N THR A 199 17.81 -20.04 16.39
CA THR A 199 17.28 -21.33 15.94
C THR A 199 15.78 -21.50 16.18
N GLU A 200 15.26 -21.05 17.32
CA GLU A 200 13.84 -21.19 17.67
C GLU A 200 12.96 -20.35 16.74
N LEU A 201 13.31 -19.08 16.55
CA LEU A 201 12.65 -18.19 15.60
C LEU A 201 12.73 -18.75 14.19
N TRP A 202 13.91 -19.19 13.77
CA TRP A 202 14.12 -19.73 12.43
C TRP A 202 13.22 -20.95 12.15
N GLN A 203 13.18 -21.92 13.07
CA GLN A 203 12.35 -23.11 12.95
C GLN A 203 10.85 -22.79 12.95
N TYR A 204 10.43 -21.78 13.73
CA TYR A 204 9.05 -21.32 13.71
C TYR A 204 8.63 -20.82 12.31
N TYR A 205 9.46 -19.98 11.67
CA TYR A 205 9.19 -19.48 10.31
C TYR A 205 9.27 -20.59 9.27
N GLU A 206 10.21 -21.54 9.40
CA GLU A 206 10.28 -22.71 8.51
C GLU A 206 8.95 -23.47 8.48
N GLN A 207 8.39 -23.76 9.64
CA GLN A 207 7.19 -24.58 9.76
C GLN A 207 5.91 -23.80 9.39
N ASN A 208 5.78 -22.57 9.89
CA ASN A 208 4.52 -21.83 9.82
C ASN A 208 4.41 -20.94 8.58
N VAL A 209 5.54 -20.54 7.99
CA VAL A 209 5.59 -19.60 6.85
C VAL A 209 6.15 -20.28 5.60
N VAL A 210 7.40 -20.74 5.65
CA VAL A 210 8.11 -21.28 4.47
C VAL A 210 7.39 -22.49 3.90
N GLN A 211 7.17 -23.52 4.72
CA GLN A 211 6.50 -24.75 4.29
C GLN A 211 5.07 -24.48 3.84
N ARG A 212 4.35 -23.57 4.53
CA ARG A 212 2.98 -23.20 4.18
C ARG A 212 2.91 -22.56 2.79
N LEU A 213 3.77 -21.58 2.52
CA LEU A 213 3.80 -20.90 1.22
C LEU A 213 4.19 -21.86 0.10
N GLN A 214 5.25 -22.64 0.29
CA GLN A 214 5.75 -23.53 -0.75
C GLN A 214 4.80 -24.70 -1.04
N ARG A 215 4.29 -25.37 0.00
CA ARG A 215 3.49 -26.59 -0.13
C ARG A 215 2.01 -26.32 -0.30
N ASP A 216 1.44 -25.48 0.57
CA ASP A 216 -0.01 -25.31 0.66
C ASP A 216 -0.52 -24.20 -0.26
N TRP A 217 0.31 -23.19 -0.56
CA TRP A 217 -0.04 -22.07 -1.44
C TRP A 217 0.58 -22.21 -2.83
N GLY A 218 1.23 -23.33 -3.12
CA GLY A 218 1.81 -23.64 -4.43
C GLY A 218 2.94 -22.68 -4.85
N MET A 219 3.60 -22.01 -3.90
CA MET A 219 4.64 -21.02 -4.17
C MET A 219 6.05 -21.62 -4.11
N ALA A 220 6.23 -22.83 -4.64
CA ALA A 220 7.50 -23.57 -4.62
C ALA A 220 8.65 -22.85 -5.36
N VAL A 221 8.34 -21.84 -6.17
CA VAL A 221 9.32 -21.00 -6.86
C VAL A 221 10.03 -20.01 -5.94
N LEU A 222 9.46 -19.67 -4.77
CA LEU A 222 10.20 -18.89 -3.77
C LEU A 222 11.20 -19.79 -3.06
N THR A 223 12.44 -19.33 -2.98
CA THR A 223 13.46 -19.99 -2.17
C THR A 223 13.23 -19.72 -0.68
N VAL A 224 13.77 -20.60 0.16
CA VAL A 224 13.71 -20.48 1.62
C VAL A 224 14.35 -19.18 2.09
N ASP A 225 15.55 -18.87 1.59
CA ASP A 225 16.27 -17.64 1.92
C ASP A 225 15.46 -16.39 1.55
N GLU A 226 14.82 -16.36 0.36
CA GLU A 226 13.98 -15.23 -0.04
C GLU A 226 12.79 -15.02 0.88
N ILE A 227 12.13 -16.09 1.31
CA ILE A 227 11.00 -15.99 2.25
C ILE A 227 11.47 -15.41 3.58
N HIS A 228 12.58 -15.91 4.13
CA HIS A 228 13.15 -15.38 5.37
C HIS A 228 13.60 -13.94 5.26
N THR A 229 14.19 -13.54 4.13
CA THR A 229 14.54 -12.14 3.88
C THR A 229 13.31 -11.25 3.87
N ILE A 230 12.23 -11.65 3.18
CA ILE A 230 10.97 -10.89 3.16
C ILE A 230 10.38 -10.80 4.58
N CYS A 231 10.34 -11.90 5.34
CA CYS A 231 9.87 -11.89 6.72
C CYS A 231 10.70 -10.94 7.59
N GLY A 232 12.03 -10.98 7.48
CA GLY A 232 12.92 -10.07 8.19
C GLY A 232 12.66 -8.60 7.86
N ILE A 233 12.47 -8.27 6.59
CA ILE A 233 12.12 -6.90 6.16
C ILE A 233 10.80 -6.46 6.79
N LEU A 234 9.78 -7.31 6.76
CA LEU A 234 8.47 -7.00 7.33
C LEU A 234 8.53 -6.79 8.84
N ASP A 235 9.28 -7.62 9.57
CA ASP A 235 9.35 -7.54 11.04
C ASP A 235 10.08 -6.28 11.53
N VAL A 236 10.98 -5.71 10.72
CA VAL A 236 11.80 -4.55 11.09
C VAL A 236 11.23 -3.23 10.58
N ASN A 237 10.58 -3.22 9.41
CA ASN A 237 10.29 -1.97 8.68
C ASN A 237 8.79 -1.68 8.52
N CYS A 238 7.90 -2.58 8.95
CA CYS A 238 6.47 -2.35 8.81
C CYS A 238 5.93 -1.28 9.76
N PHE A 239 5.02 -0.46 9.23
CA PHE A 239 4.19 0.45 9.99
C PHE A 239 2.77 -0.11 10.04
N GLU A 240 2.22 -0.26 11.24
CA GLU A 240 0.79 -0.53 11.40
C GLU A 240 0.00 0.74 11.09
N ILE A 241 -1.01 0.60 10.23
CA ILE A 241 -1.87 1.68 9.79
C ILE A 241 -3.34 1.21 9.79
N GLY A 242 -4.26 2.15 9.64
CA GLY A 242 -5.66 1.86 9.57
C GLY A 242 -6.45 2.73 10.53
N GLN A 243 -7.07 3.75 9.97
CA GLN A 243 -8.12 4.50 10.65
C GLN A 243 -9.47 3.76 10.54
N ASN A 244 -10.40 4.09 11.45
CA ASN A 244 -11.77 3.56 11.43
C ASN A 244 -11.85 2.03 11.52
N SER A 245 -11.06 1.42 12.41
CA SER A 245 -11.03 -0.04 12.67
C SER A 245 -10.40 -0.91 11.57
N ALA A 246 -9.96 -0.32 10.46
CA ALA A 246 -9.12 -1.05 9.51
C ALA A 246 -7.83 -1.52 10.20
N LYS A 247 -7.37 -2.74 9.90
CA LYS A 247 -6.14 -3.30 10.45
C LYS A 247 -5.20 -3.72 9.33
N ALA A 248 -4.24 -2.87 8.98
CA ALA A 248 -3.25 -3.15 7.95
C ALA A 248 -1.84 -2.76 8.39
N ARG A 249 -0.84 -3.32 7.72
CA ARG A 249 0.55 -2.91 7.86
C ARG A 249 1.16 -2.64 6.50
N CYS A 250 2.07 -1.67 6.45
CA CYS A 250 2.67 -1.18 5.21
C CYS A 250 4.20 -1.15 5.29
N LEU A 251 4.83 -1.30 4.13
CA LEU A 251 6.20 -0.88 3.88
C LEU A 251 6.17 0.45 3.13
N TYR A 252 6.96 1.42 3.59
CA TYR A 252 7.12 2.73 2.96
C TYR A 252 8.57 2.92 2.51
N ARG A 253 8.79 3.80 1.53
CA ARG A 253 10.08 3.97 0.86
C ARG A 253 11.17 4.50 1.78
N SER A 254 10.86 5.43 2.67
CA SER A 254 11.86 6.06 3.53
C SER A 254 11.39 6.31 4.96
N ALA A 255 10.09 6.13 5.26
CA ALA A 255 9.60 6.29 6.63
C ALA A 255 10.32 5.38 7.65
N PHE A 256 10.81 4.20 7.25
CA PHE A 256 11.59 3.32 8.13
C PHE A 256 12.94 3.90 8.59
N LEU A 257 13.41 4.99 7.96
CA LEU A 257 14.65 5.67 8.36
C LEU A 257 14.50 6.53 9.62
N LEU A 258 13.29 6.67 10.16
CA LEU A 258 13.08 7.31 11.46
C LEU A 258 13.61 6.40 12.55
N ALA A 259 14.63 6.85 13.26
CA ALA A 259 15.10 6.16 14.44
C ALA A 259 14.05 6.28 15.56
N HIS A 260 13.91 5.20 16.34
CA HIS A 260 13.05 5.19 17.51
C HIS A 260 13.61 6.08 18.62
N ASP A 261 12.74 6.86 19.26
CA ASP A 261 12.99 7.58 20.50
C ASP A 261 11.69 7.56 21.33
N CYS A 262 11.77 7.22 22.62
CA CYS A 262 10.63 7.22 23.54
C CYS A 262 9.99 8.60 23.70
N CYS A 263 10.75 9.66 23.41
CA CYS A 263 10.30 11.04 23.34
C CYS A 263 10.43 11.51 21.89
N PRO A 264 9.53 11.14 20.96
CA PRO A 264 9.72 11.39 19.54
C PRO A 264 9.48 12.85 19.17
N ASN A 265 10.34 13.45 18.35
CA ASN A 265 10.17 14.81 17.80
C ASN A 265 9.40 14.84 16.46
N THR A 266 8.87 13.70 16.05
CA THR A 266 8.00 13.55 14.89
C THR A 266 6.77 12.73 15.24
N ALA A 267 5.69 12.90 14.50
CA ALA A 267 4.49 12.08 14.55
C ALA A 267 4.06 11.72 13.12
N HIS A 268 3.42 10.57 12.96
CA HIS A 268 2.85 10.17 11.68
C HIS A 268 1.35 9.91 11.79
N THR A 269 0.66 10.12 10.68
CA THR A 269 -0.73 9.72 10.46
C THR A 269 -0.82 9.05 9.09
N ASP A 270 -1.84 8.22 8.87
CA ASP A 270 -2.13 7.58 7.60
C ASP A 270 -3.33 8.21 6.89
N ASP A 271 -3.28 8.31 5.56
CA ASP A 271 -4.42 8.73 4.75
C ASP A 271 -5.48 7.61 4.68
N PRO A 272 -6.75 7.87 5.05
CA PRO A 272 -7.79 6.84 5.07
C PRO A 272 -8.09 6.21 3.70
N GLN A 273 -7.73 6.87 2.59
CA GLN A 273 -8.05 6.46 1.23
C GLN A 273 -6.85 5.83 0.50
N SER A 274 -5.70 6.48 0.50
CA SER A 274 -4.50 5.99 -0.19
C SER A 274 -3.62 5.12 0.69
N TYR A 275 -3.80 5.19 2.02
CA TYR A 275 -2.90 4.59 3.01
C TYR A 275 -1.50 5.22 3.02
N ALA A 276 -1.35 6.42 2.43
CA ALA A 276 -0.09 7.15 2.49
C ALA A 276 0.25 7.53 3.93
N ILE A 277 1.51 7.37 4.30
CA ILE A 277 2.01 7.88 5.58
C ILE A 277 2.34 9.37 5.43
N ILE A 278 1.86 10.17 6.37
CA ILE A 278 2.05 11.62 6.45
C ILE A 278 2.82 11.89 7.74
N LEU A 279 4.07 12.30 7.61
CA LEU A 279 4.94 12.54 8.75
C LEU A 279 5.17 14.03 8.98
N ARG A 280 4.99 14.45 10.24
CA ARG A 280 5.20 15.83 10.68
C ARG A 280 6.12 15.89 11.88
N THR A 281 6.80 17.01 12.05
CA THR A 281 7.45 17.34 13.33
C THR A 281 6.40 17.56 14.43
N SER A 282 6.71 17.14 15.65
CA SER A 282 5.85 17.33 16.82
C SER A 282 6.32 18.47 17.73
N ARG A 283 7.62 18.80 17.71
CA ARG A 283 8.23 19.90 18.47
C ARG A 283 9.51 20.40 17.82
#